data_AF-A0A832T8I5-F1
#
_entry.id   AF-A0A832T8I5-F1
#
_cell.length_a   1.000
_cell.length_b   1.000
_cell.length_c   1.000
_cell.angle_alpha   90.00
_cell.angle_beta   90.00
_cell.angle_gamma   90.00
#
_symmetry.space_group_name_H-M   'P 1'
#
loop_
_entity.id
_entity.type
_entity.pdbx_description
1 polymer ?
#
loop_
_entity_poly.entity_id
_entity_poly.type
_entity_poly.pdbx_seq_one_letter_code
_entity_poly.pdbx_strand_id
1 'polypeptide(L)'
;MNRRNVQVGDFVKIVKAGGGQRYACGGETFQMPLGSVGVVRKLFPSELSVVFPTQPWRLEYDEVCKVEMKEVSEDARKESVEQDLKEAEQVLKELIAQAEVDYELEQYRQTRKNIIEKELGNLRKAGLEQEEIDQLLADKGLEHILKAR
;
A
#
# COMPACT_ATOMS: atom_id res chain seq x y z
N MET A 1 -3.98 35.84 -22.12
CA MET A 1 -4.38 34.64 -21.33
C MET A 1 -5.61 34.01 -21.99
N ASN A 2 -5.47 32.78 -22.50
CA ASN A 2 -6.44 32.06 -23.35
C ASN A 2 -7.70 31.63 -22.57
N ARG A 3 -8.64 32.55 -22.37
CA ARG A 3 -9.92 32.30 -21.68
C ARG A 3 -11.01 31.63 -22.55
N ARG A 4 -10.69 31.09 -23.73
CA ARG A 4 -11.69 30.78 -24.78
C ARG A 4 -11.84 29.32 -25.22
N ASN A 5 -11.13 28.36 -24.61
CA ASN A 5 -11.10 26.97 -25.11
C ASN A 5 -11.55 25.93 -24.07
N VAL A 6 -12.53 26.26 -23.22
CA VAL A 6 -13.18 25.29 -22.33
C VAL A 6 -14.42 24.73 -23.01
N GLN A 7 -14.51 23.41 -23.12
CA GLN A 7 -15.61 22.67 -23.74
C GLN A 7 -16.28 21.73 -22.73
N VAL A 8 -17.50 21.27 -23.04
CA VAL A 8 -18.13 20.20 -22.28
C VAL A 8 -17.27 18.94 -22.40
N GLY A 9 -16.99 18.29 -21.27
CA GLY A 9 -16.09 17.14 -21.17
C GLY A 9 -14.66 17.49 -20.75
N ASP A 10 -14.27 18.77 -20.80
CA ASP A 10 -12.93 19.18 -20.35
C ASP A 10 -12.77 19.02 -18.84
N PHE A 11 -11.56 18.61 -18.42
CA PHE A 11 -11.14 18.70 -17.04
C PHE A 11 -10.66 20.11 -16.73
N VAL A 12 -11.16 20.67 -15.64
CA VAL A 12 -10.82 22.02 -15.19
C VAL A 12 -10.44 22.01 -13.72
N LYS A 13 -9.46 22.83 -13.36
CA LYS A 13 -8.95 23.01 -11.99
C LYS A 13 -9.36 24.37 -11.46
N ILE A 14 -9.83 24.44 -10.22
CA ILE A 14 -10.13 25.72 -9.55
C ILE A 14 -8.82 26.42 -9.22
N VAL A 15 -8.66 27.67 -9.68
CA VAL A 15 -7.44 28.47 -9.49
C VAL A 15 -7.67 29.76 -8.71
N LYS A 16 -8.92 30.15 -8.51
CA LYS A 16 -9.30 31.35 -7.78
C LYS A 16 -10.50 31.06 -6.88
N ALA A 17 -10.49 31.63 -5.68
CA ALA A 17 -11.65 31.58 -4.80
C ALA A 17 -12.66 32.63 -5.29
N GLY A 18 -13.83 32.16 -5.70
CA GLY A 18 -14.95 33.02 -6.04
C GLY A 18 -15.48 33.82 -4.87
N GLY A 19 -15.84 35.07 -5.12
CA GLY A 19 -16.41 35.98 -4.12
C GLY A 19 -17.89 35.74 -3.79
N GLY A 20 -18.55 34.77 -4.41
CA GLY A 20 -20.00 34.55 -4.27
C GLY A 20 -20.39 33.08 -4.19
N GLN A 21 -21.43 32.79 -3.40
CA GLN A 21 -22.04 31.47 -3.16
C GLN A 21 -22.38 30.78 -4.49
N ARG A 22 -21.94 29.54 -4.79
CA ARG A 22 -22.35 28.20 -4.28
C ARG A 22 -23.81 27.84 -4.60
N TYR A 23 -24.02 26.97 -5.58
CA TYR A 23 -25.27 26.19 -5.70
C TYR A 23 -25.00 24.75 -5.26
N ALA A 24 -25.26 24.46 -3.99
CA ALA A 24 -25.66 23.12 -3.58
C ALA A 24 -27.19 23.06 -3.70
N CYS A 25 -27.72 22.08 -4.43
CA CYS A 25 -29.12 21.71 -4.25
C CYS A 25 -29.27 21.24 -2.79
N GLY A 26 -29.78 22.10 -1.91
CA GLY A 26 -29.91 21.78 -0.48
C GLY A 26 -29.64 22.91 0.51
N GLY A 27 -29.22 24.10 0.08
CA GLY A 27 -29.15 25.29 0.97
C GLY A 27 -27.92 25.40 1.88
N GLU A 28 -27.00 24.43 1.84
CA GLU A 28 -25.72 24.52 2.57
C GLU A 28 -24.63 25.13 1.69
N THR A 29 -23.85 26.04 2.27
CA THR A 29 -22.80 26.75 1.54
C THR A 29 -21.43 26.12 1.83
N PHE A 30 -20.87 25.35 0.89
CA PHE A 30 -19.54 24.72 0.99
C PHE A 30 -18.49 25.40 0.10
N GLN A 31 -17.23 25.56 0.53
CA GLN A 31 -16.19 26.20 -0.28
C GLN A 31 -15.41 25.07 -0.91
N MET A 32 -15.41 25.01 -2.24
CA MET A 32 -14.57 24.03 -2.91
C MET A 32 -13.10 24.42 -2.72
N PRO A 33 -12.22 23.51 -2.27
CA PRO A 33 -10.81 23.81 -2.12
C PRO A 33 -10.18 24.28 -3.44
N LEU A 34 -9.23 25.22 -3.33
CA LEU A 34 -8.41 25.59 -4.48
C LEU A 34 -7.63 24.36 -4.97
N GLY A 35 -7.56 24.23 -6.28
CA GLY A 35 -6.89 23.12 -6.93
C GLY A 35 -7.71 21.85 -7.11
N SER A 36 -8.95 21.81 -6.63
CA SER A 36 -9.89 20.74 -6.97
C SER A 36 -10.09 20.66 -8.48
N VAL A 37 -10.13 19.43 -9.00
CA VAL A 37 -10.34 19.13 -10.42
C VAL A 37 -11.74 18.55 -10.60
N GLY A 38 -12.45 19.04 -11.60
CA GLY A 38 -13.76 18.55 -11.98
C GLY A 38 -13.94 18.55 -13.50
N VAL A 39 -15.08 18.04 -13.95
CA VAL A 39 -15.41 17.89 -15.38
C VAL A 39 -16.50 18.87 -15.78
N VAL A 40 -16.29 19.60 -16.85
CA VAL A 40 -17.29 20.55 -17.38
C VAL A 40 -18.46 19.78 -17.97
N ARG A 41 -19.67 20.00 -17.46
CA ARG A 41 -20.90 19.35 -17.93
C ARG A 41 -21.74 20.23 -18.82
N LYS A 42 -21.78 21.54 -18.55
CA LYS A 42 -22.55 22.52 -19.32
C LYS A 42 -21.83 23.85 -19.35
N LEU A 43 -21.99 24.59 -20.45
CA LEU A 43 -21.48 25.93 -20.62
C LEU A 43 -22.66 26.91 -20.64
N PHE A 44 -22.53 28.02 -19.94
CA PHE A 44 -23.46 29.15 -19.98
C PHE A 44 -22.71 30.39 -20.48
N PRO A 45 -23.42 31.50 -20.81
CA PRO A 45 -22.79 32.70 -21.36
C PRO A 45 -21.72 33.34 -20.46
N SER A 46 -21.89 33.28 -19.13
CA SER A 46 -20.99 33.91 -18.14
C SER A 46 -20.34 32.93 -17.16
N GLU A 47 -20.78 31.67 -17.16
CA GLU A 47 -20.39 30.67 -16.17
C GLU A 47 -20.37 29.26 -16.81
N LEU A 48 -19.87 28.28 -16.10
CA LEU A 48 -19.86 26.88 -16.50
C LEU A 48 -20.27 25.99 -15.34
N SER A 49 -20.91 24.86 -15.65
CA SER A 49 -21.24 23.83 -14.68
C SER A 49 -20.14 22.77 -14.67
N VAL A 50 -19.48 22.60 -13.52
CA VAL A 50 -18.44 21.59 -13.29
C VAL A 50 -18.95 20.55 -12.31
N VAL A 51 -18.85 19.28 -12.69
CA VAL A 51 -19.11 18.16 -11.78
C VAL A 51 -17.83 17.80 -11.05
N PHE A 52 -17.89 17.91 -9.73
CA PHE A 52 -16.92 17.30 -8.81
C PHE A 52 -17.51 15.98 -8.29
N PRO A 53 -16.70 15.08 -7.68
CA PRO A 53 -17.15 13.73 -7.30
C PRO A 53 -18.45 13.69 -6.48
N THR A 54 -18.74 14.74 -5.71
CA THR A 54 -19.90 14.80 -4.83
C THR A 54 -21.10 15.51 -5.45
N GLN A 55 -20.90 16.58 -6.22
CA GLN A 55 -22.01 17.37 -6.77
C GLN A 55 -21.58 18.32 -7.91
N PRO A 56 -22.51 18.79 -8.76
CA PRO A 56 -22.25 19.84 -9.73
C PRO A 56 -22.21 21.24 -9.10
N TRP A 57 -21.34 22.10 -9.64
CA TRP A 57 -21.14 23.48 -9.22
C TRP A 57 -21.22 24.41 -10.42
N ARG A 58 -21.65 25.65 -10.20
CA ARG A 58 -21.49 26.73 -11.19
C ARG A 58 -20.29 27.58 -10.81
N LEU A 59 -19.40 27.80 -11.78
CA LEU A 59 -18.15 28.55 -11.62
C LEU A 59 -18.00 29.53 -12.78
N GLU A 60 -17.38 30.68 -12.51
CA GLU A 60 -17.01 31.63 -13.56
C GLU A 60 -15.80 31.12 -14.35
N TYR A 61 -15.68 31.56 -15.61
CA TYR A 61 -14.57 31.14 -16.47
C TYR A 61 -13.20 31.59 -15.96
N ASP A 62 -13.12 32.65 -15.14
CA ASP A 62 -11.85 33.12 -14.56
C ASP A 62 -11.47 32.40 -13.25
N GLU A 63 -12.39 31.60 -12.69
CA GLU A 63 -12.17 30.80 -11.49
C GLU A 63 -11.49 29.46 -11.78
N VAL A 64 -11.50 29.05 -13.04
CA VAL A 64 -11.01 27.74 -13.48
C VAL A 64 -9.95 27.84 -14.57
N CYS A 65 -9.05 26.86 -14.59
CA CYS A 65 -8.10 26.66 -15.67
C CYS A 65 -8.29 25.27 -16.28
N LYS A 66 -8.28 25.17 -17.61
CA LYS A 66 -8.28 23.87 -18.30
C LYS A 66 -7.05 23.09 -17.89
N VAL A 67 -7.26 21.82 -17.51
CA VAL A 67 -6.17 20.88 -17.26
C VAL A 67 -5.79 20.29 -18.60
N GLU A 68 -4.62 20.66 -19.10
CA GLU A 68 -3.99 19.94 -20.19
C GLU A 68 -3.56 18.58 -19.64
N MET A 69 -4.34 17.54 -19.95
CA MET A 69 -3.85 16.18 -19.79
C MET A 69 -2.71 16.04 -20.80
N LYS A 70 -1.47 16.18 -20.32
CA LYS A 70 -0.33 15.64 -21.06
C LYS A 70 -0.62 14.16 -21.21
N GLU A 71 -0.89 13.73 -22.45
CA GLU A 71 -0.87 12.32 -22.79
C GLU A 71 0.48 11.79 -22.32
N VAL A 72 0.44 11.04 -21.21
CA VAL A 72 1.58 10.22 -20.85
C VAL A 72 1.58 9.14 -21.91
N SER A 73 2.47 9.28 -22.89
CA SER A 73 2.61 8.33 -24.01
C SER A 73 2.57 6.90 -23.47
N GLU A 74 1.79 6.03 -24.09
CA GLU A 74 1.63 4.64 -23.65
C GLU A 74 2.98 3.93 -23.44
N ASP A 75 4.02 4.35 -24.17
CA ASP A 75 5.38 3.83 -24.04
C ASP A 75 6.01 4.15 -22.67
N ALA A 76 5.84 5.36 -22.14
CA ALA A 76 6.33 5.74 -20.82
C ALA A 76 5.59 5.03 -19.68
N ARG A 77 4.31 4.67 -19.91
CA ARG A 77 3.55 3.83 -18.98
C ARG A 77 4.00 2.38 -19.03
N LYS A 78 4.25 1.83 -20.22
CA LYS A 78 4.75 0.45 -20.37
C LYS A 78 6.12 0.29 -19.75
N GLU A 79 7.01 1.26 -19.94
CA GLU A 79 8.36 1.23 -19.36
C GLU A 79 8.33 1.29 -17.82
N SER A 80 7.47 2.16 -17.25
CA SER A 80 7.23 2.20 -15.80
C SER A 80 6.67 0.89 -15.25
N VAL A 81 5.69 0.29 -15.92
CA VAL A 81 5.08 -0.97 -15.49
C VAL A 81 6.07 -2.14 -15.60
N GLU A 82 6.90 -2.16 -16.64
CA GLU A 82 7.93 -3.19 -16.80
C GLU A 82 9.01 -3.07 -15.72
N GLN A 83 9.33 -1.84 -15.30
CA GLN A 83 10.28 -1.59 -14.21
C GLN A 83 9.70 -1.99 -12.85
N ASP A 84 8.45 -1.62 -12.57
CA ASP A 84 7.73 -2.04 -11.36
C ASP A 84 7.60 -3.57 -11.28
N LEU A 85 7.36 -4.24 -12.40
CA LEU A 85 7.32 -5.71 -12.49
C LEU A 85 8.68 -6.35 -12.16
N LYS A 86 9.78 -5.79 -12.69
CA LYS A 86 11.14 -6.29 -12.39
C LYS A 86 11.49 -6.14 -10.91
N GLU A 87 11.13 -5.02 -10.31
CA GLU A 87 11.33 -4.79 -8.87
C GLU A 87 10.50 -5.77 -8.02
N ALA A 88 9.22 -5.96 -8.37
CA ALA A 88 8.35 -6.91 -7.69
C ALA A 88 8.85 -8.37 -7.80
N GLU A 89 9.32 -8.79 -8.98
CA GLU A 89 9.91 -10.12 -9.18
C GLU A 89 11.17 -10.33 -8.34
N GLN A 90 12.02 -9.31 -8.20
CA GLN A 90 13.23 -9.39 -7.39
C GLN A 90 12.88 -9.54 -5.90
N VAL A 91 11.96 -8.72 -5.38
CA VAL A 91 11.49 -8.82 -3.99
C VAL A 91 10.87 -10.20 -3.72
N LEU A 92 10.08 -10.72 -4.66
CA LEU A 92 9.48 -12.05 -4.51
C LEU A 92 10.53 -13.16 -4.42
N LYS A 93 11.59 -13.11 -5.24
CA LYS A 93 12.68 -14.08 -5.19
C LYS A 93 13.42 -14.05 -3.85
N GLU A 94 13.69 -12.87 -3.31
CA GLU A 94 14.34 -12.71 -2.01
C GLU A 94 13.49 -13.26 -0.87
N LEU A 95 12.17 -13.01 -0.89
CA LEU A 95 11.24 -13.55 0.10
C LEU A 95 11.13 -15.08 0.04
N ILE A 96 11.11 -15.66 -1.16
CA ILE A 96 11.11 -17.12 -1.35
C ILE A 96 12.39 -17.73 -0.79
N ALA A 97 13.55 -17.16 -1.13
CA ALA A 97 14.84 -17.66 -0.64
C ALA A 97 14.92 -17.59 0.90
N GLN A 98 14.42 -16.51 1.50
CA GLN A 98 14.36 -16.41 2.97
C GLN A 98 13.43 -17.47 3.57
N ALA A 99 12.25 -17.69 2.98
CA ALA A 99 11.30 -18.68 3.46
C ALA A 99 11.84 -20.11 3.34
N GLU A 100 12.61 -20.42 2.29
CA GLU A 100 13.29 -21.71 2.13
C GLU A 100 14.34 -21.92 3.23
N VAL A 101 15.16 -20.91 3.52
CA VAL A 101 16.14 -20.95 4.62
C VAL A 101 15.44 -21.15 5.97
N ASP A 102 14.36 -20.42 6.23
CA ASP A 102 13.61 -20.55 7.47
C ASP A 102 12.98 -21.95 7.61
N TYR A 103 12.48 -22.52 6.50
CA TYR A 103 11.97 -23.88 6.47
C TYR A 103 13.05 -24.92 6.76
N GLU A 104 14.22 -24.82 6.12
CA GLU A 104 15.34 -25.73 6.37
C GLU A 104 15.85 -25.63 7.82
N LEU A 105 15.94 -24.41 8.37
CA LEU A 105 16.29 -24.18 9.76
C LEU A 105 15.30 -24.83 10.72
N GLU A 106 13.99 -24.75 10.42
CA GLU A 106 12.96 -25.36 11.24
C GLU A 106 13.02 -26.90 11.17
N GLN A 107 13.21 -27.48 9.98
CA GLN A 107 13.43 -28.92 9.81
C GLN A 107 14.67 -29.39 10.60
N TYR A 108 15.76 -28.63 10.55
CA TYR A 108 16.97 -28.93 11.31
C TYR A 108 16.73 -28.87 12.82
N ARG A 109 16.03 -27.85 13.32
CA ARG A 109 15.67 -27.72 14.74
C ARG A 109 14.83 -28.90 15.22
N GLN A 110 13.81 -29.27 14.45
CA GLN A 110 12.93 -30.40 14.78
C GLN A 110 13.70 -31.73 14.79
N THR A 111 14.56 -31.95 13.79
CA THR A 111 15.43 -33.14 13.73
C THR A 111 16.34 -33.23 14.94
N ARG A 112 16.97 -32.11 15.32
CA ARG A 112 17.87 -32.03 16.47
C ARG A 112 17.11 -32.25 17.78
N LYS A 113 15.91 -31.70 17.93
CA LYS A 113 15.03 -31.95 19.08
C LYS A 113 14.68 -33.43 19.22
N ASN A 114 14.26 -34.08 18.14
CA ASN A 114 13.94 -35.51 18.14
C ASN A 114 15.13 -36.39 18.57
N ILE A 115 16.34 -36.06 18.10
CA ILE A 115 17.56 -36.76 18.51
C ILE A 115 17.81 -36.58 20.01
N ILE A 116 17.69 -35.36 20.52
CA ILE A 116 17.88 -35.06 21.95
C ILE A 116 16.84 -35.81 22.80
N GLU A 117 15.57 -35.77 22.43
CA GLU A 117 14.50 -36.49 23.14
C GLU A 117 14.75 -38.01 23.17
N LYS A 118 15.24 -38.58 22.06
CA LYS A 118 15.63 -39.99 21.99
C LYS A 118 16.78 -40.32 22.93
N GLU A 119 17.85 -39.52 22.93
CA GLU A 119 18.99 -39.73 23.83
C GLU A 119 18.61 -39.57 25.30
N LEU A 120 17.78 -38.59 25.64
CA LEU A 120 17.22 -38.45 26.99
C LEU A 120 16.39 -39.68 27.39
N GLY A 121 15.59 -40.21 26.47
CA GLY A 121 14.87 -41.47 26.68
C GLY A 121 15.81 -42.66 26.94
N ASN A 122 16.96 -42.72 26.28
CA ASN A 122 17.98 -43.74 26.51
C ASN A 122 18.64 -43.58 27.88
N LEU A 123 19.00 -42.35 28.28
CA LEU A 123 19.58 -42.05 29.59
C LEU A 123 18.63 -42.42 30.74
N ARG A 124 17.33 -42.13 30.59
CA ARG A 124 16.30 -42.55 31.56
C ARG A 124 16.19 -44.07 31.66
N LYS A 125 16.24 -44.78 30.53
CA LYS A 125 16.26 -46.25 30.50
C LYS A 125 17.52 -46.84 31.11
N ALA A 126 18.64 -46.12 31.03
CA ALA A 126 19.90 -46.49 31.68
C ALA A 126 19.88 -46.24 33.20
N GLY A 127 18.82 -45.62 33.73
CA GLY A 127 18.63 -45.43 35.16
C GLY A 127 19.23 -44.15 35.72
N LEU A 128 19.63 -43.18 34.87
CA LEU A 128 20.03 -41.86 35.37
C LEU A 128 18.86 -41.15 36.04
N GLU A 129 19.13 -40.49 37.15
CA GLU A 129 18.15 -39.66 37.83
C GLU A 129 17.91 -38.35 37.07
N GLN A 130 16.73 -37.76 37.26
CA GLN A 130 16.34 -36.55 36.52
C GLN A 130 17.29 -35.37 36.79
N GLU A 131 17.86 -35.27 38.00
CA GLU A 131 18.86 -34.24 38.34
C GLU A 131 20.17 -34.40 37.54
N GLU A 132 20.64 -35.64 37.30
CA GLU A 132 21.84 -35.90 36.50
C GLU A 132 21.60 -35.55 35.03
N ILE A 133 20.39 -35.82 34.53
CA ILE A 133 19.97 -35.45 33.19
C ILE A 133 19.90 -33.93 33.04
N ASP A 134 19.35 -33.23 34.03
CA ASP A 134 19.24 -31.77 34.02
C ASP A 134 20.62 -31.11 34.07
N GLN A 135 21.56 -31.67 34.85
CA GLN A 135 22.96 -31.21 34.87
C GLN A 135 23.65 -31.43 33.52
N LEU A 136 23.47 -32.59 32.87
CA LEU A 136 24.03 -32.86 31.55
C LEU A 136 23.48 -31.94 30.46
N LEU A 137 22.21 -31.52 30.58
CA LEU A 137 21.59 -30.54 29.70
C LEU A 137 22.13 -29.13 29.94
N ALA A 138 22.37 -28.76 31.20
CA ALA A 138 22.99 -27.49 31.59
C ALA A 138 24.43 -27.38 31.05
N ASP A 139 25.24 -28.41 31.26
CA ASP A 139 26.65 -28.46 30.82
C ASP A 139 26.80 -28.37 29.29
N LYS A 140 25.80 -28.85 28.54
CA LYS A 140 25.75 -28.77 27.07
C LYS A 140 25.02 -27.53 26.56
N GLY A 141 24.50 -26.68 27.44
CA GLY A 141 23.73 -25.49 27.09
C GLY A 141 22.46 -25.82 26.31
N LEU A 142 21.76 -26.92 26.62
CA LEU A 142 20.54 -27.38 25.94
C LEU A 142 19.27 -27.16 26.76
N GLU A 143 19.36 -26.45 27.90
CA GLU A 143 18.25 -26.23 28.83
C GLU A 143 17.00 -25.61 28.18
N HIS A 144 17.20 -24.78 27.15
CA HIS A 144 16.15 -24.06 26.45
C HIS A 144 15.37 -24.92 25.45
N ILE A 145 15.91 -26.07 25.04
CA ILE A 145 15.25 -26.97 24.08
C ILE A 145 14.04 -27.68 24.72
N LEU A 146 14.07 -27.93 26.03
CA LEU A 146 12.99 -28.58 26.77
C LEU A 146 12.01 -27.60 27.43
N LYS A 147 12.40 -26.34 27.63
CA LYS A 147 11.55 -25.28 28.21
C LYS A 147 10.64 -24.59 27.19
N ALA A 148 10.83 -24.82 25.88
CA ALA A 148 9.94 -24.32 24.83
C ALA A 148 8.66 -25.18 24.77
N ARG A 149 7.70 -24.83 25.63
CA ARG A 149 6.30 -25.30 25.56
C ARG A 149 5.41 -24.19 25.03
#